data_AF-W4FAT0-F1
#
_entry.id   AF-W4FAT0-F1
#
_cell.length_a   1.000
_cell.length_b   1.000
_cell.length_c   1.000
_cell.angle_alpha   90.00
_cell.angle_beta   90.00
_cell.angle_gamma   90.00
#
_symmetry.space_group_name_H-M   'P 1'
#
loop_
_entity.id
_entity.type
_entity.pdbx_description
1 polymer ?
#
loop_
_entity_poly.entity_id
_entity_poly.type
_entity_poly.pdbx_seq_one_letter_code
_entity_poly.pdbx_strand_id
1 'polypeptide(L)'
;MANTDKRRNWTPEEDVVLLIQVAADLPFAAYKGQVTKSWFTALVDEHRKFDMASAKLSGVDQEELEKHTLLDDLLPLLDEVKSTAASKRVKMEDDKDKVEQGGMLVREMAMQTMKRRSDVDNDEVKKKPAVENRRNSLAAAIEADSERELTSREKQLEFDRF
;
A
#
# COMPACT_ATOMS: atom_id res chain seq x y z
N MET A 1 19.94 -23.23 -34.12
CA MET A 1 21.25 -22.74 -33.62
C MET A 1 21.16 -22.64 -32.12
N ALA A 2 21.96 -23.40 -31.37
CA ALA A 2 21.95 -23.37 -29.91
C ALA A 2 22.68 -22.10 -29.43
N ASN A 3 21.95 -21.17 -28.81
CA ASN A 3 22.57 -20.07 -28.09
C ASN A 3 23.31 -20.67 -26.89
N THR A 4 24.62 -20.84 -27.00
CA THR A 4 25.47 -21.03 -25.83
C THR A 4 25.65 -19.66 -25.20
N ASP A 5 24.67 -19.25 -24.40
CA ASP A 5 24.68 -18.02 -23.63
C ASP A 5 25.75 -18.16 -22.54
N LYS A 6 27.01 -17.96 -22.94
CA LYS A 6 28.15 -17.99 -22.04
C LYS A 6 27.96 -16.82 -21.08
N ARG A 7 27.73 -17.15 -19.80
CA ARG A 7 27.67 -16.14 -18.74
C ARG A 7 28.90 -15.24 -18.85
N ARG A 8 28.67 -13.93 -18.99
CA ARG A 8 29.74 -12.92 -19.06
C ARG A 8 30.58 -13.03 -17.79
N ASN A 9 31.90 -13.09 -17.95
CA ASN A 9 32.84 -13.00 -16.85
C ASN A 9 33.16 -11.52 -16.61
N TRP A 10 33.06 -11.07 -15.37
CA TRP A 10 33.38 -9.70 -14.97
C TRP A 10 34.83 -9.60 -14.49
N THR A 11 35.46 -8.47 -14.75
CA THR A 11 36.84 -8.19 -14.37
C THR A 11 36.91 -7.29 -13.12
N PRO A 12 37.99 -7.34 -12.33
CA PRO A 12 38.16 -6.45 -11.17
C PRO A 12 38.07 -4.97 -11.53
N GLU A 13 38.55 -4.58 -12.70
CA GLU A 13 38.48 -3.21 -13.20
C GLU A 13 37.02 -2.80 -13.51
N GLU A 14 36.23 -3.73 -14.05
CA GLU A 14 34.80 -3.51 -14.26
C GLU A 14 34.06 -3.37 -12.92
N ASP A 15 34.44 -4.13 -11.88
CA ASP A 15 33.86 -4.01 -10.54
C ASP A 15 34.03 -2.57 -10.01
N VAL A 16 35.26 -2.03 -10.11
CA VAL A 16 35.57 -0.66 -9.68
C VAL A 16 34.75 0.37 -10.48
N VAL A 17 34.69 0.23 -11.81
CA VAL A 17 33.90 1.14 -12.66
C VAL A 17 32.42 1.10 -12.29
N LEU A 18 31.88 -0.08 -12.01
CA LEU A 18 30.50 -0.22 -11.55
C LEU A 18 30.29 0.50 -10.22
N LEU A 19 31.19 0.29 -9.25
CA LEU A 19 31.08 0.89 -7.92
C LEU A 19 31.19 2.41 -7.98
N ILE A 20 32.10 2.96 -8.80
CA ILE A 20 32.20 4.40 -9.05
C ILE A 20 30.89 4.95 -9.64
N GLN A 21 30.28 4.24 -10.60
CA GLN A 21 29.00 4.65 -11.19
C GLN A 21 27.88 4.67 -10.16
N VAL A 22 27.82 3.66 -9.30
CA VAL A 22 26.84 3.60 -8.20
C VAL A 22 27.07 4.75 -7.21
N ALA A 23 28.32 5.00 -6.82
CA ALA A 23 28.68 6.07 -5.90
C ALA A 23 28.38 7.48 -6.46
N ALA A 24 28.51 7.65 -7.77
CA ALA A 24 28.24 8.91 -8.46
C ALA A 24 26.77 9.06 -8.93
N ASP A 25 25.88 8.13 -8.57
CA ASP A 25 24.49 8.07 -9.06
C ASP A 25 24.39 8.13 -10.60
N LEU A 26 25.39 7.60 -11.30
CA LEU A 26 25.46 7.59 -12.76
C LEU A 26 24.72 6.36 -13.32
N PRO A 27 24.14 6.48 -14.53
CA PRO A 27 23.56 5.33 -15.20
C PRO A 27 24.66 4.28 -15.47
N PHE A 28 24.34 3.01 -15.25
CA PHE A 28 25.28 1.92 -15.50
C PHE A 28 25.77 1.96 -16.96
N ALA A 29 27.09 1.99 -17.17
CA ALA A 29 27.65 1.98 -18.52
C ALA A 29 27.47 0.64 -19.26
N ALA A 30 26.89 -0.37 -18.62
CA ALA A 30 26.65 -1.66 -19.25
C ALA A 30 25.47 -1.62 -20.23
N TYR A 31 25.65 -2.27 -21.39
CA TYR A 31 24.69 -2.39 -22.49
C TYR A 31 23.31 -2.99 -22.11
N LYS A 32 23.12 -3.52 -20.89
CA LYS A 32 21.84 -4.09 -20.39
C LYS A 32 21.70 -3.85 -18.88
N GLY A 33 20.87 -2.87 -18.50
CA GLY A 33 20.67 -2.41 -17.11
C GLY A 33 20.07 -3.41 -16.09
N GLN A 34 19.90 -4.69 -16.44
CA GLN A 34 19.50 -5.75 -15.49
C GLN A 34 20.69 -6.51 -14.89
N VAL A 35 21.80 -6.66 -15.64
CA VAL A 35 22.92 -7.51 -15.20
C VAL A 35 23.77 -6.79 -14.13
N THR A 36 23.71 -5.46 -14.08
CA THR A 36 24.49 -4.62 -13.17
C THR A 36 23.98 -4.64 -11.73
N LYS A 37 22.66 -4.73 -11.53
CA LYS A 37 22.08 -4.83 -10.17
C LYS A 37 22.42 -6.15 -9.50
N SER A 38 22.26 -7.27 -10.21
CA SER A 38 22.61 -8.60 -9.68
C SER A 38 24.10 -8.75 -9.38
N TRP A 39 24.93 -8.07 -10.15
CA TRP A 39 26.37 -8.06 -9.96
C TRP A 39 26.79 -7.17 -8.78
N PHE A 40 26.22 -5.97 -8.65
CA PHE A 40 26.42 -5.13 -7.46
C PHE A 40 26.04 -5.87 -6.17
N THR A 41 24.90 -6.59 -6.16
CA THR A 41 24.53 -7.41 -4.99
C THR A 41 25.54 -8.51 -4.69
N ALA A 42 26.15 -9.13 -5.71
CA ALA A 42 27.17 -10.14 -5.51
C ALA A 42 28.46 -9.54 -4.91
N LEU A 43 28.86 -8.34 -5.35
CA LEU A 43 30.02 -7.62 -4.79
C LEU A 43 29.80 -7.24 -3.32
N VAL A 44 28.61 -6.76 -2.99
CA VAL A 44 28.21 -6.49 -1.60
C VAL A 44 28.29 -7.75 -0.73
N ASP A 45 27.80 -8.89 -1.23
CA ASP A 45 27.85 -10.15 -0.49
C ASP A 45 29.28 -10.69 -0.33
N GLU A 46 30.14 -10.51 -1.32
CA GLU A 46 31.57 -10.86 -1.25
C GLU A 46 32.27 -10.04 -0.18
N HIS A 47 32.10 -8.71 -0.20
CA HIS A 47 32.77 -7.83 0.75
C HIS A 47 32.31 -8.05 2.19
N ARG A 48 31.01 -8.28 2.44
CA ARG A 48 30.54 -8.65 3.78
C ARG A 48 31.20 -9.93 4.32
N LYS A 49 31.46 -10.91 3.44
CA LYS A 49 32.17 -12.14 3.83
C LYS A 49 33.65 -11.86 4.08
N PHE A 50 34.25 -11.00 3.26
CA PHE A 50 35.62 -10.53 3.43
C PHE A 50 35.78 -9.85 4.80
N ASP A 51 34.94 -8.86 5.14
CA ASP A 51 35.03 -8.13 6.41
C ASP A 51 34.85 -9.06 7.61
N MET A 52 33.91 -9.99 7.53
CA MET A 52 33.68 -10.99 8.58
C MET A 52 34.87 -11.95 8.74
N ALA A 53 35.56 -12.28 7.64
CA ALA A 53 36.77 -13.10 7.69
C ALA A 53 37.94 -12.27 8.26
N SER A 54 38.16 -11.05 7.77
CA SER A 54 39.18 -10.13 8.24
C SER A 54 39.02 -9.82 9.73
N ALA A 55 37.80 -9.61 10.22
CA ALA A 55 37.54 -9.40 11.65
C ALA A 55 37.97 -10.58 12.55
N LYS A 56 38.08 -11.80 11.99
CA LYS A 56 38.55 -12.99 12.71
C LYS A 56 40.06 -13.19 12.63
N LEU A 57 40.73 -12.53 11.67
CA LEU A 57 42.17 -12.57 11.46
C LEU A 57 42.77 -11.23 11.88
N SER A 58 43.02 -11.07 13.18
CA SER A 58 43.74 -9.91 13.70
C SER A 58 45.25 -10.10 13.53
N GLY A 59 45.93 -9.10 12.96
CA GLY A 59 47.39 -9.07 12.81
C GLY A 59 47.95 -9.75 11.56
N VAL A 60 47.13 -9.99 10.53
CA VAL A 60 47.57 -10.45 9.21
C VAL A 60 47.64 -9.25 8.26
N ASP A 61 48.76 -9.12 7.53
CA ASP A 61 48.89 -8.13 6.47
C ASP A 61 47.94 -8.46 5.32
N GLN A 62 47.03 -7.53 5.02
CA GLN A 62 46.00 -7.68 4.01
C GLN A 62 46.07 -6.52 3.01
N GLU A 63 45.93 -6.85 1.73
CA GLU A 63 45.90 -5.85 0.66
C GLU A 63 44.53 -5.20 0.60
N GLU A 64 44.47 -3.90 0.85
CA GLU A 64 43.28 -3.08 0.63
C GLU A 64 43.26 -2.55 -0.81
N LEU A 65 42.39 -3.13 -1.62
CA LEU A 65 42.09 -2.70 -2.98
C LEU A 65 41.04 -1.58 -2.99
N GLU A 66 41.05 -0.74 -4.03
CA GLU A 66 40.08 0.35 -4.23
C GLU A 66 38.62 -0.11 -4.13
N LYS A 67 38.31 -1.32 -4.60
CA LYS A 67 36.97 -1.90 -4.49
C LYS A 67 36.48 -2.01 -3.04
N HIS A 68 37.38 -2.25 -2.08
CA HIS A 68 37.03 -2.37 -0.66
C HIS A 68 36.65 -1.01 -0.12
N THR A 69 37.48 0.01 -0.35
CA THR A 69 37.18 1.40 0.06
C THR A 69 35.84 1.88 -0.51
N LEU A 70 35.59 1.62 -1.80
CA LEU A 70 34.31 2.01 -2.43
C LEU A 70 33.11 1.27 -1.81
N LEU A 71 33.26 -0.01 -1.46
CA LEU A 71 32.19 -0.77 -0.84
C LEU A 71 31.97 -0.37 0.63
N ASP A 72 33.03 -0.03 1.37
CA ASP A 72 32.96 0.50 2.74
C ASP A 72 32.12 1.79 2.79
N ASP A 73 32.28 2.67 1.81
CA ASP A 73 31.50 3.91 1.70
C ASP A 73 30.04 3.65 1.28
N LEU A 74 29.80 2.68 0.40
CA LEU A 74 28.48 2.38 -0.16
C LEU A 74 27.59 1.54 0.76
N LEU A 75 28.17 0.64 1.55
CA LEU A 75 27.42 -0.29 2.41
C LEU A 75 26.51 0.42 3.44
N PRO A 76 26.99 1.44 4.19
CA PRO A 76 26.16 2.17 5.15
C PRO A 76 24.95 2.83 4.49
N LEU A 77 25.13 3.44 3.32
CA LEU A 77 24.05 4.07 2.55
C LEU A 77 23.01 3.03 2.13
N LEU A 78 23.46 1.86 1.69
CA LEU A 78 22.56 0.76 1.30
C LEU A 78 21.72 0.26 2.49
N ASP A 79 22.32 0.14 3.67
CA ASP A 79 21.62 -0.30 4.87
C ASP A 79 20.68 0.78 5.43
N GLU A 80 21.00 2.06 5.28
CA GLU A 80 20.08 3.17 5.56
C GLU A 80 18.86 3.13 4.63
N VAL A 81 19.04 2.94 3.33
CA VAL A 81 17.93 2.82 2.38
C VAL A 81 17.04 1.63 2.71
N LYS A 82 17.62 0.49 3.10
CA LYS A 82 16.84 -0.69 3.52
C LYS A 82 16.08 -0.44 4.82
N SER A 83 16.71 0.16 5.82
CA SER A 83 16.08 0.43 7.12
C SER A 83 14.99 1.51 7.04
N THR A 84 15.18 2.55 6.22
CA THR A 84 14.16 3.56 5.95
C THR A 84 12.99 2.99 5.16
N ALA A 85 13.22 2.12 4.18
CA ALA A 85 12.16 1.42 3.45
C ALA A 85 11.37 0.47 4.36
N ALA A 86 12.03 -0.27 5.24
CA ALA A 86 11.38 -1.12 6.24
C ALA A 86 10.53 -0.28 7.22
N SER A 87 11.09 0.81 7.75
CA SER A 87 10.38 1.72 8.66
C SER A 87 9.15 2.35 8.01
N LYS A 88 9.24 2.73 6.73
CA LYS A 88 8.10 3.25 5.97
C LYS A 88 6.99 2.20 5.83
N ARG A 89 7.34 0.93 5.60
CA ARG A 89 6.35 -0.17 5.50
C ARG A 89 5.64 -0.40 6.82
N VAL A 90 6.38 -0.47 7.93
CA VAL A 90 5.80 -0.63 9.28
C VAL A 90 4.83 0.51 9.58
N LYS A 91 5.22 1.76 9.32
CA LYS A 91 4.32 2.92 9.51
C LYS A 91 3.04 2.84 8.69
N MET A 92 3.12 2.43 7.42
CA MET A 92 1.93 2.26 6.59
C MET A 92 0.99 1.16 7.09
N GLU A 93 1.56 0.08 7.62
CA GLU A 93 0.80 -1.04 8.19
C GLU A 93 0.09 -0.61 9.47
N ASP A 94 0.80 0.06 10.39
CA ASP A 94 0.22 0.62 11.62
C ASP A 94 -0.94 1.59 11.34
N ASP A 95 -0.78 2.46 10.33
CA ASP A 95 -1.83 3.42 9.98
C ASP A 95 -3.05 2.75 9.34
N LYS A 96 -2.85 1.68 8.58
CA LYS A 96 -3.94 0.86 8.03
C LYS A 96 -4.73 0.17 9.16
N ASP A 97 -4.03 -0.39 10.14
CA ASP A 97 -4.64 -1.07 11.28
C ASP A 97 -5.46 -0.10 12.13
N LYS A 98 -4.96 1.13 12.36
CA LYS A 98 -5.72 2.19 13.05
C LYS A 98 -7.00 2.56 12.32
N VAL A 99 -6.96 2.66 10.98
CA VAL A 99 -8.14 2.96 10.17
C VAL A 99 -9.17 1.84 10.26
N GLU A 100 -8.74 0.58 10.17
CA GLU A 100 -9.62 -0.57 10.32
C GLU A 100 -10.24 -0.64 11.73
N GLN A 101 -9.43 -0.44 12.77
CA GLN A 101 -9.89 -0.40 14.16
C GLN A 101 -10.89 0.73 14.40
N GLY A 102 -10.64 1.92 13.86
CA GLY A 102 -11.58 3.04 13.91
C GLY A 102 -12.91 2.73 13.22
N GLY A 103 -12.86 2.08 12.05
CA GLY A 103 -14.06 1.62 11.34
C GLY A 103 -14.86 0.57 12.12
N MET A 104 -14.17 -0.35 12.80
CA MET A 104 -14.80 -1.36 13.66
C MET A 104 -15.53 -0.72 14.84
N LEU A 105 -14.91 0.24 15.52
CA LEU A 105 -15.51 0.95 16.65
C LEU A 105 -16.78 1.70 16.24
N VAL A 106 -16.76 2.39 15.10
CA VAL A 106 -17.93 3.09 14.57
C VAL A 106 -19.07 2.11 14.26
N ARG A 107 -18.75 0.95 13.64
CA ARG A 107 -19.73 -0.11 13.37
C ARG A 107 -20.34 -0.65 14.66
N GLU A 108 -19.51 -0.90 15.68
CA GLU A 108 -19.98 -1.39 16.98
C GLU A 108 -20.92 -0.38 17.65
N MET A 109 -20.54 0.90 17.71
CA MET A 109 -21.39 1.96 18.27
C MET A 109 -22.74 2.06 17.53
N ALA A 110 -22.73 1.98 16.19
CA ALA A 110 -23.96 1.98 15.40
C ALA A 110 -24.85 0.75 15.71
N MET A 111 -24.26 -0.44 15.87
CA MET A 111 -24.99 -1.64 16.25
C MET A 111 -25.58 -1.56 17.66
N GLN A 112 -24.82 -1.05 18.65
CA GLN A 112 -25.32 -0.88 20.02
C GLN A 112 -26.46 0.13 20.12
N THR A 113 -26.41 1.24 19.37
CA THR A 113 -27.50 2.23 19.35
C THR A 113 -28.77 1.66 18.72
N MET A 114 -28.65 0.83 17.68
CA MET A 114 -29.77 0.08 17.11
C MET A 114 -30.34 -0.95 18.11
N LYS A 115 -29.47 -1.66 18.85
CA LYS A 115 -29.86 -2.64 19.89
C LYS A 115 -30.60 -1.98 21.06
N ARG A 116 -30.14 -0.82 21.54
CA ARG A 116 -30.81 -0.07 22.63
C ARG A 116 -32.22 0.41 22.24
N ARG A 117 -32.46 0.71 20.95
CA ARG A 117 -33.81 1.01 20.46
C ARG A 117 -34.72 -0.22 20.41
N SER A 118 -34.17 -1.44 20.35
CA SER A 118 -34.97 -2.68 20.41
C SER A 118 -35.31 -3.15 21.81
N ASP A 119 -34.48 -2.87 22.83
CA ASP A 119 -34.76 -3.27 24.23
C ASP A 119 -35.72 -2.32 24.96
N VAL A 120 -35.81 -1.05 24.54
CA VAL A 120 -36.74 -0.06 25.14
C VAL A 120 -38.20 -0.28 24.71
N ASP A 121 -38.47 -1.25 23.82
CA ASP A 121 -39.83 -1.66 23.44
C ASP A 121 -40.31 -2.95 24.16
N ASN A 122 -39.58 -3.40 25.20
CA ASN A 122 -39.90 -4.62 25.95
C ASN A 122 -40.38 -4.36 27.39
N ASP A 123 -41.20 -3.33 27.61
CA ASP A 123 -42.11 -3.29 28.76
C ASP A 123 -43.43 -2.56 28.38
N GLU A 124 -44.51 -3.33 28.41
CA GLU A 124 -45.94 -2.96 28.32
C GLU A 124 -46.40 -1.93 27.25
N VAL A 125 -46.65 -2.36 26.00
CA VAL A 125 -47.87 -1.93 25.27
C VAL A 125 -48.36 -3.02 24.31
N LYS A 126 -49.57 -3.52 24.59
CA LYS A 126 -50.56 -4.15 23.69
C LYS A 126 -50.09 -4.37 22.24
N LYS A 127 -50.02 -5.65 21.82
CA LYS A 127 -50.00 -6.10 20.41
C LYS A 127 -50.83 -5.17 19.52
N LYS A 128 -50.19 -4.40 18.65
CA LYS A 128 -50.82 -3.75 17.49
C LYS A 128 -49.94 -3.95 16.24
N PRO A 129 -50.52 -4.34 15.09
CA PRO A 129 -49.77 -4.63 13.87
C PRO A 129 -49.28 -3.33 13.21
N ALA A 130 -48.08 -2.89 13.53
CA ALA A 130 -47.54 -1.58 13.10
C ALA A 130 -46.70 -1.62 11.80
N VAL A 131 -46.61 -2.77 11.13
CA VAL A 131 -45.84 -2.90 9.87
C VAL A 131 -46.72 -2.68 8.64
N GLU A 132 -47.99 -3.09 8.70
CA GLU A 132 -48.93 -2.99 7.58
C GLU A 132 -49.38 -1.54 7.33
N ASN A 133 -49.70 -0.79 8.39
CA ASN A 133 -50.09 0.62 8.28
C ASN A 133 -49.00 1.55 7.73
N ARG A 134 -47.71 1.25 7.95
CA ARG A 134 -46.61 2.10 7.44
C ARG A 134 -46.44 1.97 5.93
N ARG A 135 -46.56 0.75 5.39
CA ARG A 135 -46.53 0.52 3.94
C ARG A 135 -47.75 1.12 3.26
N ASN A 136 -48.93 0.98 3.89
CA ASN A 136 -50.17 1.55 3.37
C ASN A 136 -50.15 3.10 3.42
N SER A 137 -49.56 3.70 4.44
CA SER A 137 -49.41 5.15 4.55
C SER A 137 -48.46 5.73 3.50
N LEU A 138 -47.38 5.03 3.16
CA LEU A 138 -46.45 5.49 2.11
C LEU A 138 -47.10 5.39 0.72
N ALA A 139 -47.81 4.30 0.44
CA ALA A 139 -48.54 4.13 -0.82
C ALA A 139 -49.62 5.21 -1.01
N ALA A 140 -50.43 5.48 0.03
CA ALA A 140 -51.45 6.52 -0.02
C ALA A 140 -50.87 7.93 -0.22
N ALA A 141 -49.68 8.22 0.34
CA ALA A 141 -49.00 9.49 0.12
C ALA A 141 -48.52 9.66 -1.32
N ILE A 142 -48.02 8.59 -1.95
CA ILE A 142 -47.57 8.60 -3.35
C ILE A 142 -48.77 8.79 -4.30
N GLU A 143 -49.88 8.08 -4.05
CA GLU A 143 -51.11 8.23 -4.85
C GLU A 143 -51.66 9.66 -4.76
N ALA A 144 -51.80 10.20 -3.55
CA ALA A 144 -52.30 11.56 -3.34
C ALA A 144 -51.43 12.65 -3.98
N ASP A 145 -50.11 12.44 -4.06
CA ASP A 145 -49.20 13.39 -4.71
C ASP A 145 -49.30 13.29 -6.25
N SER A 146 -49.44 12.07 -6.78
CA SER A 146 -49.62 11.87 -8.23
C SER A 146 -50.95 12.41 -8.76
N GLU A 147 -52.03 12.30 -7.99
CA GLU A 147 -53.33 12.92 -8.33
C GLU A 147 -53.24 14.46 -8.35
N ARG A 148 -52.51 15.06 -7.41
CA ARG A 148 -52.26 16.51 -7.40
C ARG A 148 -51.43 16.96 -8.59
N GLU A 149 -50.43 16.18 -8.99
CA GLU A 149 -49.62 16.49 -10.16
C GLU A 149 -50.46 16.42 -11.45
N LEU A 150 -51.29 15.37 -11.60
CA LEU A 150 -52.17 15.22 -12.77
C LEU A 150 -53.19 16.36 -12.87
N THR A 151 -53.85 16.71 -11.77
CA THR A 151 -54.82 17.81 -11.77
C THR A 151 -54.17 19.17 -12.06
N SER A 152 -52.92 19.38 -11.60
CA SER A 152 -52.15 20.58 -11.93
C SER A 152 -51.80 20.63 -13.42
N ARG A 153 -51.40 19.49 -14.00
CA ARG A 153 -51.12 19.35 -15.44
C ARG A 153 -52.36 19.54 -16.30
N GLU A 154 -53.50 19.00 -15.86
CA GLU A 154 -54.77 19.15 -16.57
C GLU A 154 -55.22 20.61 -16.60
N LYS A 155 -55.14 21.32 -15.45
CA LYS A 155 -55.40 22.77 -15.40
C LYS A 155 -54.44 23.58 -16.25
N GLN A 156 -53.16 23.20 -16.28
CA GLN A 156 -52.18 23.85 -17.15
C GLN A 156 -52.53 23.65 -18.64
N LEU A 157 -52.86 22.41 -19.04
CA LEU A 157 -53.29 22.10 -20.41
C LEU A 157 -54.63 22.78 -20.78
N GLU A 158 -55.52 22.98 -19.81
CA GLU A 158 -56.77 23.70 -20.00
C GLU A 158 -56.54 25.21 -20.13
N PHE A 159 -55.61 25.78 -19.35
CA PHE A 159 -55.17 27.16 -19.49
C PHE A 159 -54.49 27.42 -20.84
N ASP A 160 -53.63 26.50 -21.28
CA ASP A 160 -52.91 26.61 -22.57
C ASP A 160 -53.81 26.34 -23.80
N ARG A 161 -55.08 25.94 -23.59
CA ARG A 161 -56.08 25.75 -24.66
C ARG A 161 -56.89 27.00 -25.00
N PHE A 162 -56.77 28.07 -24.20
CA PHE A 162 -57.36 29.40 -24.44
C PHE A 162 -56.31 30.42 -24.83
#